data_AF-A0A3N8PG31-F1
#
_entry.id   AF-A0A3N8PG31-F1
#
_cell.length_a   1.000
_cell.length_b   1.000
_cell.length_c   1.000
_cell.angle_alpha   90.00
_cell.angle_beta   90.00
_cell.angle_gamma   90.00
#
_symmetry.space_group_name_H-M   'P 1'
#
loop_
_entity.id
_entity.type
_entity.pdbx_description
1 polymer ?
#
loop_
_entity_poly.entity_id
_entity_poly.type
_entity_poly.pdbx_seq_one_letter_code
_entity_poly.pdbx_strand_id
1 'polypeptide(L)'
;MTDRRMLIAGEWCAARDGRTFDRFNPATGALASRAPAAGLADADAAIDAAHRAFPAWSALAPTERRRLLLKAADLMDARIDAFIATGVAETGATPGWIGFNVTLAANMLREAASMTTQIAGDVIPSDVPGNLALAMRVPCGVVLGIAPWNAPVILGTRALAMPLACGNTVVLKASEACPGVHALIGAVLDEAGLGAGVVNVITHAAADAPELVERLIAHPDVKRINFTGSTHVGRIIARHAAAHLKPVLLELGGKAPVLVLDDADLDAAVDAIAFGAFFNQGQICMSTERVIAARPIADALVERLAAKARTLVAGDPLAGHPLGTMVDAAAAARAASLVEDARAHGAQLPLGCRVEGATMQPAIVDGVTRDMRLYREESFAPVVAILRADSDDEAVALANDSEFGLSAAVFSRDVARAMAVARRIESGICHINGPTVHDEAQMPFGGTKASGYGRFGSRASIAEFTELRWITVQTTPRHYPI
;
A
#
# COMPACT_ATOMS: atom_id res chain seq x y z
N MET A 1 1.69 9.56 -27.34
CA MET A 1 2.49 10.30 -26.34
C MET A 1 1.52 11.12 -25.53
N THR A 2 1.45 10.91 -24.22
CA THR A 2 0.51 11.66 -23.37
C THR A 2 1.31 12.51 -22.40
N ASP A 3 1.45 13.79 -22.72
CA ASP A 3 2.06 14.76 -21.81
C ASP A 3 1.19 14.88 -20.57
N ARG A 4 1.74 14.52 -19.41
CA ARG A 4 1.05 14.59 -18.12
C ARG A 4 1.23 15.98 -17.53
N ARG A 5 0.33 16.34 -16.62
CA ARG A 5 0.35 17.61 -15.88
C ARG A 5 0.16 17.32 -14.39
N MET A 6 0.66 18.22 -13.57
CA MET A 6 0.36 18.26 -12.13
C MET A 6 -0.98 18.93 -11.89
N LEU A 7 -1.59 18.66 -10.74
CA LEU A 7 -2.80 19.34 -10.28
C LEU A 7 -2.44 20.17 -9.05
N ILE A 8 -2.47 21.50 -9.16
CA ILE A 8 -2.22 22.41 -8.04
C ILE A 8 -3.31 23.47 -8.03
N ALA A 9 -3.97 23.66 -6.90
CA ALA A 9 -5.04 24.67 -6.74
C ALA A 9 -6.18 24.56 -7.77
N GLY A 10 -6.51 23.34 -8.24
CA GLY A 10 -7.53 23.12 -9.28
C GLY A 10 -7.06 23.42 -10.71
N GLU A 11 -5.77 23.67 -10.91
CA GLU A 11 -5.19 23.92 -12.24
C GLU A 11 -4.22 22.81 -12.66
N TRP A 12 -4.36 22.37 -13.91
CA TRP A 12 -3.48 21.41 -14.55
C TRP A 12 -2.26 22.10 -15.15
N CYS A 13 -1.11 21.99 -14.49
CA CYS A 13 0.09 22.79 -14.75
C CYS A 13 1.35 21.95 -15.04
N ALA A 14 2.35 22.59 -15.64
CA ALA A 14 3.72 22.09 -15.74
C ALA A 14 4.53 22.45 -14.47
N ALA A 15 5.76 21.95 -14.36
CA ALA A 15 6.68 22.39 -13.30
C ALA A 15 7.03 23.86 -13.53
N ARG A 16 7.16 24.63 -12.45
CA ARG A 16 7.46 26.08 -12.53
C ARG A 16 8.78 26.39 -13.24
N ASP A 17 9.76 25.48 -13.15
CA ASP A 17 11.05 25.58 -13.84
C ASP A 17 11.06 24.93 -15.23
N GLY A 18 9.92 24.39 -15.68
CA GLY A 18 9.74 23.73 -16.96
C GLY A 18 10.37 22.34 -17.08
N ARG A 19 10.99 21.79 -16.03
CA ARG A 19 11.62 20.47 -16.09
C ARG A 19 10.59 19.35 -16.22
N THR A 20 10.99 18.29 -16.90
CA THR A 20 10.20 17.06 -17.09
C THR A 20 11.08 15.83 -16.91
N PHE A 21 10.44 14.68 -16.67
CA PHE A 21 11.09 13.37 -16.69
C PHE A 21 10.25 12.37 -17.49
N ASP A 22 10.93 11.32 -17.96
CA ASP A 22 10.36 10.29 -18.82
C ASP A 22 10.15 8.99 -18.05
N ARG A 23 8.99 8.36 -18.24
CA ARG A 23 8.72 6.99 -17.82
C ARG A 23 8.64 6.09 -19.04
N PHE A 24 9.52 5.10 -19.09
CA PHE A 24 9.54 4.09 -20.15
C PHE A 24 8.72 2.86 -19.74
N ASN A 25 8.11 2.23 -20.74
CA ASN A 25 7.40 0.98 -20.60
C ASN A 25 8.39 -0.15 -20.30
N PRO A 26 8.24 -0.91 -19.20
CA PRO A 26 9.21 -1.95 -18.82
C PRO A 26 9.29 -3.13 -19.79
N ALA A 27 8.19 -3.44 -20.48
CA ALA A 27 8.10 -4.56 -21.42
C ALA A 27 8.71 -4.23 -22.79
N THR A 28 8.53 -2.99 -23.27
CA THR A 28 8.92 -2.62 -24.65
C THR A 28 10.07 -1.63 -24.74
N GLY A 29 10.40 -0.93 -23.64
CA GLY A 29 11.36 0.17 -23.63
C GLY A 29 10.85 1.47 -24.29
N ALA A 30 9.63 1.48 -24.82
CA ALA A 30 9.04 2.67 -25.43
C ALA A 30 8.68 3.73 -24.38
N LEU A 31 8.68 5.01 -24.74
CA LEU A 31 8.24 6.09 -23.84
C LEU A 31 6.73 5.92 -23.52
N ALA A 32 6.41 5.65 -22.26
CA ALA A 32 5.03 5.48 -21.79
C ALA A 32 4.37 6.82 -21.44
N SER A 33 5.09 7.67 -20.69
CA SER A 33 4.63 9.01 -20.34
C SER A 33 5.79 9.97 -20.10
N ARG A 34 5.50 11.26 -20.26
CA ARG A 34 6.38 12.37 -19.85
C ARG A 34 5.61 13.20 -18.83
N ALA A 35 6.24 13.49 -17.70
CA ALA A 35 5.60 14.21 -16.60
C ALA A 35 6.48 15.36 -16.09
N PRO A 36 5.87 16.41 -15.50
CA PRO A 36 6.62 17.49 -14.88
C PRO A 36 7.50 16.99 -13.72
N ALA A 37 8.71 17.55 -13.59
CA ALA A 37 9.58 17.30 -12.44
C ALA A 37 9.43 18.46 -11.44
N ALA A 38 8.50 18.34 -10.49
CA ALA A 38 8.23 19.36 -9.48
C ALA A 38 9.51 19.74 -8.72
N GLY A 39 9.78 21.04 -8.64
CA GLY A 39 10.77 21.59 -7.72
C GLY A 39 10.17 21.93 -6.36
N LEU A 40 11.00 22.51 -5.47
CA LEU A 40 10.55 22.91 -4.13
C LEU A 40 9.44 23.97 -4.16
N ALA A 41 9.48 24.90 -5.13
CA ALA A 41 8.45 25.92 -5.30
C ALA A 41 7.10 25.34 -5.73
N ASP A 42 7.09 24.22 -6.46
CA ASP A 42 5.86 23.51 -6.81
C ASP A 42 5.28 22.80 -5.58
N ALA A 43 6.14 22.17 -4.76
CA ALA A 43 5.75 21.56 -3.49
C ALA A 43 5.12 22.58 -2.52
N ASP A 44 5.76 23.73 -2.34
CA ASP A 44 5.23 24.82 -1.52
C ASP A 44 3.87 25.31 -2.06
N ALA A 45 3.76 25.54 -3.36
CA ALA A 45 2.51 25.98 -3.97
C ALA A 45 1.36 24.98 -3.76
N ALA A 46 1.64 23.67 -3.84
CA ALA A 46 0.66 22.61 -3.60
C ALA A 46 0.19 22.58 -2.13
N ILE A 47 1.11 22.71 -1.18
CA ILE A 47 0.79 22.73 0.24
C ILE A 47 0.04 24.00 0.62
N ASP A 48 0.47 25.16 0.13
CA ASP A 48 -0.21 26.43 0.37
C ASP A 48 -1.63 26.42 -0.18
N ALA A 49 -1.86 25.80 -1.34
CA ALA A 49 -3.19 25.61 -1.90
C ALA A 49 -4.06 24.71 -1.02
N ALA A 50 -3.51 23.58 -0.54
CA ALA A 50 -4.18 22.69 0.39
C ALA A 50 -4.53 23.38 1.71
N HIS A 51 -3.62 24.19 2.25
CA HIS A 51 -3.82 24.94 3.48
C HIS A 51 -4.94 25.98 3.31
N ARG A 52 -4.92 26.77 2.22
CA ARG A 52 -5.97 27.76 1.93
C ARG A 52 -7.35 27.13 1.74
N ALA A 53 -7.43 25.94 1.15
CA ALA A 53 -8.71 25.25 0.93
C ALA A 53 -9.28 24.59 2.21
N PHE A 54 -8.42 24.32 3.21
CA PHE A 54 -8.79 23.55 4.39
C PHE A 54 -9.97 24.12 5.21
N PRO A 55 -10.05 25.43 5.51
CA PRO A 55 -11.17 25.97 6.28
C PRO A 55 -12.53 25.73 5.64
N ALA A 56 -12.64 25.88 4.31
CA ALA A 56 -13.89 25.66 3.60
C ALA A 56 -14.25 24.17 3.52
N TRP A 57 -13.27 23.31 3.22
CA TRP A 57 -13.49 21.86 3.11
C TRP A 57 -13.86 21.20 4.44
N SER A 58 -13.14 21.55 5.52
CA SER A 58 -13.37 21.01 6.85
C SER A 58 -14.75 21.40 7.42
N ALA A 59 -15.27 22.58 7.04
CA ALA A 59 -16.57 23.08 7.45
C ALA A 59 -17.77 22.42 6.74
N LEU A 60 -17.55 21.62 5.69
CA LEU A 60 -18.64 20.94 5.00
C LEU A 60 -19.40 19.98 5.95
N ALA A 61 -20.71 19.88 5.74
CA ALA A 61 -21.49 18.86 6.42
C ALA A 61 -21.05 17.44 5.96
N PRO A 62 -21.12 16.42 6.83
CA PRO A 62 -20.76 15.04 6.47
C PRO A 62 -21.42 14.52 5.19
N THR A 63 -22.72 14.82 5.01
CA THR A 63 -23.49 14.40 3.83
C THR A 63 -22.95 15.02 2.52
N GLU A 64 -22.46 16.25 2.56
CA GLU A 64 -21.92 16.89 1.36
C GLU A 64 -20.56 16.29 0.98
N ARG A 65 -19.69 16.05 1.98
CA ARG A 65 -18.44 15.29 1.74
C ARG A 65 -18.72 13.90 1.19
N ARG A 66 -19.71 13.19 1.75
CA ARG A 66 -20.15 11.87 1.25
C ARG A 66 -20.55 11.92 -0.21
N ARG A 67 -21.40 12.90 -0.59
CA ARG A 67 -21.89 13.04 -1.97
C ARG A 67 -20.75 13.19 -2.97
N LEU A 68 -19.75 14.01 -2.64
CA LEU A 68 -18.58 14.24 -3.49
C LEU A 68 -17.70 13.00 -3.63
N LEU A 69 -17.46 12.27 -2.54
CA LEU A 69 -16.68 11.03 -2.55
C LEU A 69 -17.39 9.90 -3.32
N LEU A 70 -18.72 9.78 -3.21
CA LEU A 70 -19.49 8.83 -4.01
C LEU A 70 -19.41 9.15 -5.50
N LYS A 71 -19.55 10.43 -5.87
CA LYS A 71 -19.37 10.86 -7.27
C LYS A 71 -17.97 10.53 -7.79
N ALA A 72 -16.93 10.72 -6.97
CA ALA A 72 -15.57 10.34 -7.33
C ALA A 72 -15.43 8.82 -7.55
N ALA A 73 -16.10 7.99 -6.75
CA ALA A 73 -16.10 6.54 -6.95
C ALA A 73 -16.73 6.14 -8.29
N ASP A 74 -17.85 6.75 -8.65
CA ASP A 74 -18.51 6.45 -9.93
C ASP A 74 -17.67 6.90 -11.14
N LEU A 75 -16.97 8.04 -11.01
CA LEU A 75 -16.01 8.50 -12.02
C LEU A 75 -14.77 7.60 -12.12
N MET A 76 -14.31 7.04 -11.01
CA MET A 76 -13.22 6.07 -10.98
C MET A 76 -13.58 4.82 -11.80
N ASP A 77 -14.75 4.24 -11.54
CA ASP A 77 -15.25 3.07 -12.29
C ASP A 77 -15.45 3.39 -13.77
N ALA A 78 -16.02 4.56 -14.09
CA ALA A 78 -16.23 5.00 -15.47
C ALA A 78 -14.93 5.20 -16.28
N ARG A 79 -13.78 5.31 -15.60
CA ARG A 79 -12.45 5.52 -16.22
C ARG A 79 -11.56 4.29 -16.23
N ILE A 80 -12.11 3.11 -15.93
CA ILE A 80 -11.33 1.87 -15.83
C ILE A 80 -10.44 1.62 -17.06
N ASP A 81 -10.93 1.87 -18.27
CA ASP A 81 -10.16 1.68 -19.51
C ASP A 81 -8.95 2.63 -19.61
N ALA A 82 -9.11 3.88 -19.19
CA ALA A 82 -8.03 4.87 -19.19
C ALA A 82 -6.94 4.53 -18.15
N PHE A 83 -7.36 4.03 -16.99
CA PHE A 83 -6.46 3.51 -15.96
C PHE A 83 -5.72 2.26 -16.45
N ILE A 84 -6.42 1.29 -17.04
CA ILE A 84 -5.81 0.07 -17.61
C ILE A 84 -4.77 0.46 -18.66
N ALA A 85 -5.14 1.27 -19.65
CA ALA A 85 -4.24 1.67 -20.72
C ALA A 85 -2.98 2.38 -20.18
N THR A 86 -3.15 3.32 -19.25
CA THR A 86 -2.03 4.06 -18.66
C THR A 86 -1.18 3.19 -17.74
N GLY A 87 -1.81 2.39 -16.88
CA GLY A 87 -1.14 1.55 -15.89
C GLY A 87 -0.32 0.43 -16.53
N VAL A 88 -0.86 -0.25 -17.55
CA VAL A 88 -0.12 -1.26 -18.33
C VAL A 88 1.10 -0.61 -18.99
N ALA A 89 0.92 0.58 -19.59
CA ALA A 89 2.01 1.27 -20.26
C ALA A 89 3.12 1.71 -19.31
N GLU A 90 2.78 2.25 -18.12
CA GLU A 90 3.78 2.76 -17.17
C GLU A 90 4.41 1.67 -16.31
N THR A 91 3.68 0.63 -15.92
CA THR A 91 4.15 -0.33 -14.89
C THR A 91 4.50 -1.71 -15.44
N GLY A 92 4.07 -2.05 -16.66
CA GLY A 92 4.26 -3.39 -17.21
C GLY A 92 3.36 -4.46 -16.57
N ALA A 93 2.39 -4.06 -15.74
CA ALA A 93 1.40 -4.95 -15.15
C ALA A 93 0.33 -5.41 -16.15
N THR A 94 -0.41 -6.46 -15.80
CA THR A 94 -1.50 -6.97 -16.64
C THR A 94 -2.75 -6.09 -16.59
N PRO A 95 -3.58 -6.07 -17.64
CA PRO A 95 -4.87 -5.37 -17.62
C PRO A 95 -5.77 -5.81 -16.45
N GLY A 96 -5.76 -7.10 -16.12
CA GLY A 96 -6.54 -7.64 -15.00
C GLY A 96 -6.12 -7.08 -13.64
N TRP A 97 -4.81 -6.92 -13.40
CA TRP A 97 -4.32 -6.29 -12.16
C TRP A 97 -4.76 -4.83 -12.05
N ILE A 98 -4.60 -4.05 -13.12
CA ILE A 98 -4.99 -2.63 -13.10
C ILE A 98 -6.51 -2.48 -12.99
N GLY A 99 -7.30 -3.31 -13.66
CA GLY A 99 -8.76 -3.32 -13.53
C GLY A 99 -9.21 -3.62 -12.10
N PHE A 100 -8.62 -4.65 -11.46
CA PHE A 100 -8.85 -4.94 -10.05
C PHE A 100 -8.53 -3.74 -9.15
N ASN A 101 -7.40 -3.08 -9.40
CA ASN A 101 -6.98 -1.88 -8.68
C ASN A 101 -8.02 -0.75 -8.78
N VAL A 102 -8.61 -0.51 -9.95
CA VAL A 102 -9.66 0.51 -10.15
C VAL A 102 -10.91 0.18 -9.35
N THR A 103 -11.41 -1.05 -9.45
CA THR A 103 -12.62 -1.46 -8.73
C THR A 103 -12.45 -1.32 -7.22
N LEU A 104 -11.30 -1.75 -6.69
CA LEU A 104 -11.02 -1.63 -5.27
C LEU A 104 -10.78 -0.18 -4.83
N ALA A 105 -10.16 0.65 -5.67
CA ALA A 105 -10.04 2.09 -5.43
C ALA A 105 -11.40 2.81 -5.37
N ALA A 106 -12.33 2.49 -6.29
CA ALA A 106 -13.69 3.00 -6.25
C ALA A 106 -14.41 2.59 -4.96
N ASN A 107 -14.25 1.33 -4.53
CA ASN A 107 -14.79 0.85 -3.27
C ASN A 107 -14.17 1.55 -2.04
N MET A 108 -12.89 1.92 -2.08
CA MET A 108 -12.28 2.74 -1.01
C MET A 108 -12.90 4.13 -0.91
N LEU A 109 -13.23 4.77 -2.04
CA LEU A 109 -13.94 6.05 -2.03
C LEU A 109 -15.36 5.90 -1.48
N ARG A 110 -16.07 4.82 -1.85
CA ARG A 110 -17.40 4.51 -1.30
C ARG A 110 -17.36 4.28 0.20
N GLU A 111 -16.40 3.49 0.69
CA GLU A 111 -16.26 3.23 2.12
C GLU A 111 -15.88 4.50 2.89
N ALA A 112 -14.97 5.32 2.35
CA ALA A 112 -14.65 6.62 2.93
C ALA A 112 -15.89 7.55 2.99
N ALA A 113 -16.72 7.54 1.95
CA ALA A 113 -17.98 8.26 1.92
C ALA A 113 -18.97 7.77 3.01
N SER A 114 -19.04 6.45 3.24
CA SER A 114 -19.82 5.85 4.33
C SER A 114 -19.33 6.29 5.71
N MET A 115 -18.02 6.45 5.90
CA MET A 115 -17.40 6.81 7.17
C MET A 115 -17.66 8.25 7.63
N THR A 116 -18.05 9.15 6.73
CA THR A 116 -18.25 10.59 7.06
C THR A 116 -19.15 10.85 8.28
N THR A 117 -20.16 10.01 8.54
CA THR A 117 -21.03 10.10 9.73
C THR A 117 -20.67 9.13 10.86
N GLN A 118 -19.66 8.28 10.64
CA GLN A 118 -19.15 7.33 11.64
C GLN A 118 -17.94 7.90 12.41
N ILE A 119 -17.45 9.08 12.02
CA ILE A 119 -16.43 9.83 12.76
C ILE A 119 -17.08 10.43 14.01
N ALA A 120 -17.10 9.63 15.07
CA ALA A 120 -17.69 9.97 16.35
C ALA A 120 -16.63 10.28 17.42
N GLY A 121 -17.06 11.03 18.42
CA GLY A 121 -16.37 11.25 19.68
C GLY A 121 -17.10 10.57 20.83
N ASP A 122 -16.72 10.91 22.07
CA ASP A 122 -17.27 10.33 23.29
C ASP A 122 -17.80 11.41 24.25
N VAL A 123 -18.87 11.10 24.98
CA VAL A 123 -19.28 11.84 26.18
C VAL A 123 -18.70 11.11 27.39
N ILE A 124 -17.88 11.80 28.16
CA ILE A 124 -17.06 11.19 29.22
C ILE A 124 -17.65 11.56 30.59
N PRO A 125 -17.96 10.59 31.46
CA PRO A 125 -18.33 10.87 32.85
C PRO A 125 -17.23 11.64 33.58
N SER A 126 -17.58 12.74 34.26
CA SER A 126 -16.63 13.56 35.01
C SER A 126 -16.86 13.42 36.51
N ASP A 127 -15.78 13.26 37.28
CA ASP A 127 -15.80 13.32 38.75
C ASP A 127 -16.03 14.74 39.28
N VAL A 128 -15.94 15.76 38.42
CA VAL A 128 -16.20 17.16 38.77
C VAL A 128 -17.71 17.42 38.68
N PRO A 129 -18.39 17.78 39.79
CA PRO A 129 -19.81 18.08 39.75
C PRO A 129 -20.16 19.21 38.77
N GLY A 130 -21.22 19.01 37.98
CA GLY A 130 -21.66 19.99 36.99
C GLY A 130 -20.71 20.17 35.80
N ASN A 131 -19.84 19.20 35.51
CA ASN A 131 -18.92 19.27 34.38
C ASN A 131 -19.30 18.28 33.27
N LEU A 132 -19.69 18.79 32.10
CA LEU A 132 -19.85 17.98 30.89
C LEU A 132 -18.49 17.84 30.20
N ALA A 133 -18.00 16.62 30.01
CA ALA A 133 -16.75 16.36 29.30
C ALA A 133 -17.00 15.62 27.99
N LEU A 134 -16.36 16.08 26.91
CA LEU A 134 -16.49 15.58 25.55
C LEU A 134 -15.09 15.30 24.97
N ALA A 135 -14.92 14.17 24.29
CA ALA A 135 -13.80 13.95 23.38
C ALA A 135 -14.31 14.03 21.94
N MET A 136 -13.88 15.02 21.17
CA MET A 136 -14.37 15.29 19.82
C MET A 136 -13.29 15.01 18.78
N ARG A 137 -13.65 14.33 17.69
CA ARG A 137 -12.76 14.17 16.54
C ARG A 137 -12.86 15.35 15.60
N VAL A 138 -11.73 15.98 15.28
CA VAL A 138 -11.65 17.10 14.34
C VAL A 138 -10.61 16.83 13.25
N PRO A 139 -10.77 17.38 12.03
CA PRO A 139 -9.77 17.25 10.98
C PRO A 139 -8.42 17.84 11.41
N CYS A 140 -7.32 17.31 10.86
CA CYS A 140 -5.96 17.65 11.27
C CYS A 140 -5.42 18.87 10.52
N GLY A 141 -5.74 19.00 9.23
CA GLY A 141 -5.17 20.03 8.35
C GLY A 141 -4.81 19.47 6.98
N VAL A 142 -3.62 19.82 6.48
CA VAL A 142 -3.08 19.24 5.25
C VAL A 142 -2.45 17.88 5.54
N VAL A 143 -2.83 16.87 4.77
CA VAL A 143 -2.26 15.52 4.84
C VAL A 143 -1.41 15.26 3.59
N LEU A 144 -0.16 14.85 3.79
CA LEU A 144 0.73 14.41 2.73
C LEU A 144 0.57 12.90 2.51
N GLY A 145 0.12 12.50 1.33
CA GLY A 145 0.09 11.11 0.88
C GLY A 145 1.24 10.82 -0.07
N ILE A 146 1.98 9.74 0.18
CA ILE A 146 3.07 9.28 -0.68
C ILE A 146 2.81 7.81 -1.04
N ALA A 147 2.43 7.56 -2.30
CA ALA A 147 2.02 6.23 -2.77
C ALA A 147 3.05 5.62 -3.74
N PRO A 148 3.24 4.28 -3.71
CA PRO A 148 4.15 3.56 -4.60
C PRO A 148 3.50 3.27 -5.96
N TRP A 149 4.17 2.46 -6.78
CA TRP A 149 3.77 2.15 -8.16
C TRP A 149 3.14 0.77 -8.36
N ASN A 150 3.25 -0.13 -7.39
CA ASN A 150 2.99 -1.56 -7.60
C ASN A 150 1.49 -1.89 -7.67
N ALA A 151 0.68 -1.22 -6.85
CA ALA A 151 -0.78 -1.21 -6.92
C ALA A 151 -1.24 0.25 -7.07
N PRO A 152 -0.99 0.86 -8.24
CA PRO A 152 -0.87 2.32 -8.35
C PRO A 152 -2.21 3.05 -8.19
N VAL A 153 -3.33 2.45 -8.60
CA VAL A 153 -4.65 3.10 -8.47
C VAL A 153 -5.14 3.03 -7.03
N ILE A 154 -5.11 1.83 -6.44
CA ILE A 154 -5.63 1.60 -5.09
C ILE A 154 -4.79 2.30 -4.03
N LEU A 155 -3.45 2.21 -4.07
CA LEU A 155 -2.60 2.82 -3.04
C LEU A 155 -2.56 4.34 -3.17
N GLY A 156 -2.58 4.87 -4.39
CA GLY A 156 -2.76 6.31 -4.63
C GLY A 156 -4.09 6.82 -4.07
N THR A 157 -5.18 6.07 -4.27
CA THR A 157 -6.51 6.45 -3.77
C THR A 157 -6.62 6.30 -2.25
N ARG A 158 -6.08 5.22 -1.68
CA ARG A 158 -6.01 4.95 -0.23
C ARG A 158 -5.36 6.09 0.54
N ALA A 159 -4.27 6.64 -0.01
CA ALA A 159 -3.54 7.76 0.59
C ALA A 159 -4.36 9.05 0.73
N LEU A 160 -5.51 9.15 0.06
CA LEU A 160 -6.34 10.35 -0.05
C LEU A 160 -7.77 10.18 0.49
N ALA A 161 -8.38 9.01 0.28
CA ALA A 161 -9.81 8.80 0.52
C ALA A 161 -10.25 9.08 1.97
N MET A 162 -9.59 8.45 2.95
CA MET A 162 -9.92 8.65 4.36
C MET A 162 -9.48 10.00 4.92
N PRO A 163 -8.32 10.58 4.55
CA PRO A 163 -8.02 11.97 4.84
C PRO A 163 -9.13 12.93 4.41
N LEU A 164 -9.61 12.81 3.17
CA LEU A 164 -10.69 13.64 2.62
C LEU A 164 -12.01 13.43 3.38
N ALA A 165 -12.40 12.18 3.66
CA ALA A 165 -13.60 11.87 4.44
C ALA A 165 -13.56 12.47 5.86
N CYS A 166 -12.37 12.45 6.47
CA CYS A 166 -12.10 13.07 7.77
C CYS A 166 -12.03 14.60 7.73
N GLY A 167 -12.25 15.24 6.58
CA GLY A 167 -12.28 16.70 6.41
C GLY A 167 -10.92 17.36 6.23
N ASN A 168 -9.87 16.60 5.91
CA ASN A 168 -8.55 17.11 5.59
C ASN A 168 -8.43 17.45 4.11
N THR A 169 -7.53 18.38 3.78
CA THR A 169 -7.06 18.57 2.40
C THR A 169 -5.80 17.74 2.17
N VAL A 170 -5.49 17.43 0.92
CA VAL A 170 -4.46 16.44 0.59
C VAL A 170 -3.47 16.92 -0.46
N VAL A 171 -2.22 16.48 -0.31
CA VAL A 171 -1.19 16.56 -1.34
C VAL A 171 -0.71 15.13 -1.61
N LEU A 172 -0.88 14.65 -2.85
CA LEU A 172 -0.32 13.39 -3.31
C LEU A 172 1.04 13.64 -3.96
N LYS A 173 2.11 13.11 -3.38
CA LYS A 173 3.39 12.95 -4.08
C LYS A 173 3.31 11.67 -4.92
N ALA A 174 3.17 11.83 -6.22
CA ALA A 174 3.09 10.69 -7.13
C ALA A 174 4.43 9.96 -7.23
N SER A 175 4.39 8.63 -7.33
CA SER A 175 5.51 7.81 -7.78
C SER A 175 5.95 8.20 -9.19
N GLU A 176 7.26 8.32 -9.36
CA GLU A 176 7.97 8.52 -10.63
C GLU A 176 7.81 7.33 -11.60
N ALA A 177 7.42 6.15 -11.08
CA ALA A 177 7.21 4.96 -11.91
C ALA A 177 5.77 4.84 -12.48
N CYS A 178 4.83 5.67 -12.01
CA CYS A 178 3.45 5.71 -12.53
C CYS A 178 2.80 7.11 -12.45
N PRO A 179 3.46 8.15 -12.97
CA PRO A 179 2.98 9.52 -12.81
C PRO A 179 1.63 9.76 -13.51
N GLY A 180 1.39 9.12 -14.65
CA GLY A 180 0.15 9.21 -15.39
C GLY A 180 -1.03 8.57 -14.65
N VAL A 181 -0.83 7.40 -14.03
CA VAL A 181 -1.86 6.75 -13.21
C VAL A 181 -2.27 7.65 -12.03
N HIS A 182 -1.30 8.20 -11.30
CA HIS A 182 -1.61 9.07 -10.15
C HIS A 182 -2.24 10.41 -10.58
N ALA A 183 -1.86 10.95 -11.74
CA ALA A 183 -2.55 12.10 -12.31
C ALA A 183 -4.03 11.80 -12.63
N LEU A 184 -4.36 10.60 -13.13
CA LEU A 184 -5.76 10.20 -13.36
C LEU A 184 -6.58 10.15 -12.07
N ILE A 185 -5.99 9.76 -10.93
CA ILE A 185 -6.65 9.84 -9.61
C ILE A 185 -6.98 11.30 -9.27
N GLY A 186 -6.03 12.21 -9.50
CA GLY A 186 -6.26 13.65 -9.37
C GLY A 186 -7.43 14.14 -10.23
N ALA A 187 -7.49 13.72 -11.50
CA ALA A 187 -8.57 14.09 -12.42
C ALA A 187 -9.94 13.58 -11.96
N VAL A 188 -10.03 12.34 -11.46
CA VAL A 188 -11.26 11.80 -10.88
C VAL A 188 -11.77 12.68 -9.73
N LEU A 189 -10.87 13.07 -8.81
CA LEU A 189 -11.22 13.85 -7.63
C LEU A 189 -11.53 15.32 -7.97
N ASP A 190 -10.81 15.90 -8.92
CA ASP A 190 -11.05 17.25 -9.43
C ASP A 190 -12.43 17.34 -10.12
N GLU A 191 -12.73 16.43 -11.05
CA GLU A 191 -14.00 16.37 -11.78
C GLU A 191 -15.20 15.99 -10.91
N ALA A 192 -14.98 15.26 -9.82
CA ALA A 192 -15.99 15.04 -8.79
C ALA A 192 -16.45 16.37 -8.16
N GLY A 193 -15.62 17.42 -8.23
CA GLY A 193 -15.95 18.76 -7.77
C GLY A 193 -15.62 18.98 -6.30
N LEU A 194 -14.53 18.37 -5.81
CA LEU A 194 -14.10 18.51 -4.42
C LEU A 194 -13.68 19.96 -4.08
N GLY A 195 -13.24 20.72 -5.08
CA GLY A 195 -12.88 22.13 -4.96
C GLY A 195 -11.39 22.39 -5.12
N ALA A 196 -11.07 23.59 -5.62
CA ALA A 196 -9.70 24.02 -5.88
C ALA A 196 -8.83 23.92 -4.62
N GLY A 197 -7.70 23.22 -4.74
CA GLY A 197 -6.73 23.04 -3.65
C GLY A 197 -7.09 21.97 -2.62
N VAL A 198 -8.30 21.41 -2.63
CA VAL A 198 -8.64 20.30 -1.71
C VAL A 198 -7.79 19.07 -1.99
N VAL A 199 -7.52 18.81 -3.27
CA VAL A 199 -6.62 17.76 -3.76
C VAL A 199 -5.56 18.40 -4.62
N ASN A 200 -4.29 18.08 -4.36
CA ASN A 200 -3.16 18.48 -5.19
C ASN A 200 -2.33 17.25 -5.50
N VAL A 201 -1.84 17.13 -6.73
CA VAL A 201 -1.02 16.00 -7.19
C VAL A 201 0.24 16.55 -7.83
N ILE A 202 1.40 16.21 -7.28
CA ILE A 202 2.70 16.61 -7.80
C ILE A 202 3.49 15.39 -8.26
N THR A 203 4.19 15.54 -9.38
CA THR A 203 5.08 14.54 -9.98
C THR A 203 6.52 14.99 -9.84
N HIS A 204 7.48 14.07 -9.84
CA HIS A 204 8.88 14.42 -9.60
C HIS A 204 9.81 13.45 -10.32
N ALA A 205 11.01 13.91 -10.68
CA ALA A 205 12.05 13.03 -11.14
C ALA A 205 12.62 12.23 -9.95
N ALA A 206 13.03 10.98 -10.17
CA ALA A 206 13.57 10.10 -9.12
C ALA A 206 14.72 10.75 -8.34
N ALA A 207 15.60 11.47 -9.04
CA ALA A 207 16.76 12.15 -8.45
C ALA A 207 16.38 13.26 -7.46
N ASP A 208 15.21 13.88 -7.64
CA ASP A 208 14.72 15.00 -6.82
C ASP A 208 13.94 14.48 -5.59
N ALA A 209 13.64 13.18 -5.52
CA ALA A 209 12.79 12.59 -4.49
C ALA A 209 13.26 12.89 -3.05
N PRO A 210 14.56 12.79 -2.69
CA PRO A 210 15.01 13.03 -1.33
C PRO A 210 14.73 14.46 -0.84
N GLU A 211 15.14 15.46 -1.62
CA GLU A 211 14.98 16.88 -1.28
C GLU A 211 13.50 17.29 -1.25
N LEU A 212 12.71 16.80 -2.23
CA LEU A 212 11.29 17.09 -2.30
C LEU A 212 10.53 16.49 -1.11
N VAL A 213 10.82 15.23 -0.73
CA VAL A 213 10.19 14.57 0.41
C VAL A 213 10.53 15.29 1.71
N GLU A 214 11.80 15.66 1.91
CA GLU A 214 12.22 16.43 3.07
C GLU A 214 11.47 17.77 3.15
N ARG A 215 11.38 18.51 2.04
CA ARG A 215 10.66 19.79 1.99
C ARG A 215 9.17 19.63 2.31
N LEU A 216 8.51 18.66 1.69
CA LEU A 216 7.08 18.39 1.93
C LEU A 216 6.82 18.05 3.41
N ILE A 217 7.69 17.24 4.01
CA ILE A 217 7.59 16.86 5.43
C ILE A 217 7.89 18.06 6.34
N ALA A 218 8.87 18.89 6.01
CA ALA A 218 9.27 20.03 6.84
C ALA A 218 8.26 21.18 6.83
N HIS A 219 7.44 21.31 5.77
CA HIS A 219 6.53 22.44 5.61
C HIS A 219 5.53 22.58 6.78
N PRO A 220 5.42 23.73 7.47
CA PRO A 220 4.65 23.87 8.70
C PRO A 220 3.16 23.51 8.58
N ASP A 221 2.57 23.66 7.40
CA ASP A 221 1.15 23.38 7.17
C ASP A 221 0.81 21.90 6.97
N VAL A 222 1.78 21.05 6.64
CA VAL A 222 1.57 19.60 6.63
C VAL A 222 1.46 19.10 8.06
N LYS A 223 0.34 18.49 8.42
CA LYS A 223 0.04 18.05 9.79
C LYS A 223 0.20 16.56 9.99
N ARG A 224 -0.11 15.75 8.97
CA ARG A 224 0.08 14.30 9.01
C ARG A 224 0.62 13.78 7.68
N ILE A 225 1.32 12.66 7.75
CA ILE A 225 1.93 12.01 6.61
C ILE A 225 1.42 10.57 6.57
N ASN A 226 1.11 10.06 5.38
CA ASN A 226 0.99 8.63 5.17
C ASN A 226 1.91 8.22 4.02
N PHE A 227 2.64 7.14 4.22
CA PHE A 227 3.60 6.62 3.26
C PHE A 227 3.41 5.12 3.11
N THR A 228 3.29 4.70 1.85
CA THR A 228 3.47 3.30 1.47
C THR A 228 4.72 3.14 0.62
N GLY A 229 5.58 2.17 0.97
CA GLY A 229 6.78 1.86 0.19
C GLY A 229 7.78 1.00 0.96
N SER A 230 9.06 1.05 0.57
CA SER A 230 10.08 0.20 1.22
C SER A 230 10.36 0.62 2.66
N THR A 231 10.71 -0.34 3.50
CA THR A 231 11.07 -0.10 4.90
C THR A 231 12.24 0.88 5.04
N HIS A 232 13.22 0.81 4.14
CA HIS A 232 14.35 1.73 4.11
C HIS A 232 13.89 3.20 3.99
N VAL A 233 13.02 3.49 3.02
CA VAL A 233 12.49 4.84 2.80
C VAL A 233 11.53 5.25 3.91
N GLY A 234 10.72 4.32 4.42
CA GLY A 234 9.85 4.57 5.59
C GLY A 234 10.62 5.05 6.82
N ARG A 235 11.78 4.46 7.10
CA ARG A 235 12.67 4.91 8.19
C ARG A 235 13.28 6.30 7.95
N ILE A 236 13.51 6.68 6.69
CA ILE A 236 13.97 8.04 6.34
C ILE A 236 12.85 9.04 6.61
N ILE A 237 11.65 8.77 6.10
CA ILE A 237 10.45 9.61 6.30
C ILE A 237 10.13 9.80 7.78
N ALA A 238 10.16 8.71 8.57
CA ALA A 238 9.93 8.78 10.01
C ALA A 238 10.93 9.70 10.73
N ARG A 239 12.21 9.66 10.33
CA ARG A 239 13.26 10.53 10.90
C ARG A 239 13.03 12.00 10.56
N HIS A 240 12.70 12.32 9.31
CA HIS A 240 12.34 13.69 8.94
C HIS A 240 11.10 14.18 9.68
N ALA A 241 10.05 13.35 9.76
CA ALA A 241 8.81 13.71 10.44
C ALA A 241 9.01 13.94 11.94
N ALA A 242 9.87 13.15 12.59
CA ALA A 242 10.20 13.30 14.00
C ALA A 242 10.85 14.65 14.31
N ALA A 243 11.69 15.18 13.41
CA ALA A 243 12.29 16.52 13.57
C ALA A 243 11.24 17.64 13.64
N HIS A 244 10.02 17.39 13.16
CA HIS A 244 8.91 18.34 13.13
C HIS A 244 7.69 17.89 13.96
N LEU A 245 7.83 16.83 14.76
CA LEU A 245 6.77 16.25 15.59
C LEU A 245 5.49 15.89 14.82
N LYS A 246 5.63 15.37 13.60
CA LYS A 246 4.49 15.01 12.74
C LYS A 246 4.19 13.52 12.81
N PRO A 247 2.95 13.12 13.14
CA PRO A 247 2.53 11.72 13.04
C PRO A 247 2.66 11.21 11.61
N VAL A 248 3.08 9.94 11.48
CA VAL A 248 3.22 9.25 10.20
C VAL A 248 2.50 7.90 10.27
N LEU A 249 1.64 7.61 9.31
CA LEU A 249 1.18 6.25 9.04
C LEU A 249 2.17 5.60 8.06
N LEU A 250 2.80 4.49 8.46
CA LEU A 250 3.75 3.76 7.64
C LEU A 250 3.22 2.38 7.29
N GLU A 251 2.97 2.13 6.01
CA GLU A 251 2.69 0.79 5.49
C GLU A 251 3.86 0.36 4.61
N LEU A 252 4.69 -0.53 5.15
CA LEU A 252 5.99 -0.86 4.57
C LEU A 252 6.02 -2.29 4.04
N GLY A 253 7.16 -2.68 3.47
CA GLY A 253 7.38 -4.01 2.88
C GLY A 253 7.04 -5.18 3.80
N GLY A 254 7.01 -6.37 3.20
CA GLY A 254 6.63 -7.60 3.85
C GLY A 254 7.52 -8.79 3.47
N LYS A 255 7.31 -9.89 4.17
CA LYS A 255 7.87 -11.21 3.84
C LYS A 255 6.86 -12.28 4.26
N ALA A 256 5.66 -12.17 3.70
CA ALA A 256 4.47 -12.82 4.24
C ALA A 256 4.62 -14.36 4.27
N PRO A 257 4.47 -15.00 5.44
CA PRO A 257 4.51 -16.44 5.55
C PRO A 257 3.14 -17.07 5.31
N VAL A 258 3.11 -18.18 4.59
CA VAL A 258 2.01 -19.14 4.58
C VAL A 258 2.46 -20.40 5.32
N LEU A 259 1.75 -20.78 6.39
CA LEU A 259 1.97 -22.03 7.09
C LEU A 259 1.00 -23.08 6.55
N VAL A 260 1.52 -24.19 6.04
CA VAL A 260 0.69 -25.30 5.54
C VAL A 260 0.88 -26.47 6.51
N LEU A 261 -0.14 -26.73 7.34
CA LEU A 261 -0.10 -27.80 8.33
C LEU A 261 -0.29 -29.17 7.67
N ASP A 262 0.01 -30.24 8.39
CA ASP A 262 0.00 -31.61 7.89
C ASP A 262 -1.39 -32.14 7.51
N ASP A 263 -2.46 -31.54 8.04
CA ASP A 263 -3.84 -31.86 7.73
C ASP A 263 -4.47 -30.91 6.68
N ALA A 264 -3.70 -29.98 6.12
CA ALA A 264 -4.19 -28.98 5.19
C ALA A 264 -4.86 -29.58 3.94
N ASP A 265 -5.82 -28.84 3.38
CA ASP A 265 -6.25 -29.08 2.00
C ASP A 265 -5.13 -28.63 1.05
N LEU A 266 -4.38 -29.60 0.53
CA LEU A 266 -3.18 -29.32 -0.24
C LEU A 266 -3.46 -28.60 -1.56
N ASP A 267 -4.58 -28.91 -2.22
CA ASP A 267 -4.94 -28.28 -3.49
C ASP A 267 -5.34 -26.82 -3.27
N ALA A 268 -6.15 -26.55 -2.24
CA ALA A 268 -6.49 -25.18 -1.85
C ALA A 268 -5.25 -24.36 -1.43
N ALA A 269 -4.31 -24.97 -0.70
CA ALA A 269 -3.06 -24.33 -0.32
C ALA A 269 -2.19 -24.00 -1.55
N VAL A 270 -2.07 -24.93 -2.51
CA VAL A 270 -1.31 -24.69 -3.77
C VAL A 270 -1.90 -23.53 -4.56
N ASP A 271 -3.22 -23.48 -4.73
CA ASP A 271 -3.88 -22.40 -5.47
C ASP A 271 -3.70 -21.04 -4.77
N ALA A 272 -3.85 -21.00 -3.45
CA ALA A 272 -3.66 -19.78 -2.66
C ALA A 272 -2.20 -19.30 -2.64
N ILE A 273 -1.24 -20.22 -2.54
CA ILE A 273 0.20 -19.90 -2.60
C ILE A 273 0.56 -19.40 -3.99
N ALA A 274 0.12 -20.08 -5.06
CA ALA A 274 0.42 -19.66 -6.43
C ALA A 274 -0.18 -18.27 -6.73
N PHE A 275 -1.42 -18.01 -6.30
CA PHE A 275 -2.01 -16.69 -6.39
C PHE A 275 -1.21 -15.65 -5.59
N GLY A 276 -0.96 -15.88 -4.30
CA GLY A 276 -0.29 -14.92 -3.42
C GLY A 276 1.17 -14.66 -3.78
N ALA A 277 1.90 -15.65 -4.29
CA ALA A 277 3.32 -15.52 -4.64
C ALA A 277 3.53 -14.85 -6.01
N PHE A 278 2.65 -15.11 -6.98
CA PHE A 278 2.92 -14.76 -8.37
C PHE A 278 2.00 -13.69 -8.95
N PHE A 279 0.84 -13.40 -8.36
CA PHE A 279 -0.02 -12.32 -8.85
C PHE A 279 0.74 -10.98 -8.87
N ASN A 280 0.58 -10.21 -9.95
CA ASN A 280 1.39 -9.02 -10.24
C ASN A 280 2.92 -9.25 -10.14
N GLN A 281 3.40 -10.42 -10.57
CA GLN A 281 4.80 -10.83 -10.51
C GLN A 281 5.37 -10.78 -9.08
N GLY A 282 4.57 -11.03 -8.05
CA GLY A 282 5.01 -10.94 -6.66
C GLY A 282 5.37 -9.53 -6.19
N GLN A 283 5.05 -8.49 -6.97
CA GLN A 283 5.29 -7.09 -6.64
C GLN A 283 4.12 -6.55 -5.78
N ILE A 284 3.84 -7.23 -4.67
CA ILE A 284 2.80 -6.87 -3.71
C ILE A 284 3.43 -6.99 -2.32
N CYS A 285 3.29 -5.98 -1.45
CA CYS A 285 3.85 -6.02 -0.09
C CYS A 285 3.35 -7.22 0.74
N MET A 286 2.15 -7.73 0.41
CA MET A 286 1.54 -8.91 1.02
C MET A 286 1.87 -10.23 0.32
N SER A 287 2.67 -10.23 -0.75
CA SER A 287 2.93 -11.44 -1.54
C SER A 287 3.48 -12.56 -0.69
N THR A 288 3.06 -13.79 -1.01
CA THR A 288 3.55 -15.01 -0.37
C THR A 288 5.03 -15.18 -0.71
N GLU A 289 5.89 -14.74 0.20
CA GLU A 289 7.34 -14.80 0.03
C GLU A 289 7.95 -16.03 0.71
N ARG A 290 7.27 -16.58 1.72
CA ARG A 290 7.72 -17.75 2.50
C ARG A 290 6.60 -18.77 2.65
N VAL A 291 6.83 -19.99 2.21
CA VAL A 291 5.97 -21.13 2.49
C VAL A 291 6.66 -21.98 3.56
N ILE A 292 5.99 -22.15 4.69
CA ILE A 292 6.46 -22.97 5.81
C ILE A 292 5.56 -24.21 5.83
N ALA A 293 6.06 -25.31 5.28
CA ALA A 293 5.29 -26.54 5.11
C ALA A 293 5.61 -27.54 6.21
N ALA A 294 4.59 -28.21 6.75
CA ALA A 294 4.79 -29.36 7.63
C ALA A 294 5.54 -30.45 6.87
N ARG A 295 6.56 -31.05 7.51
CA ARG A 295 7.48 -32.01 6.87
C ARG A 295 6.76 -33.15 6.10
N PRO A 296 5.69 -33.78 6.62
CA PRO A 296 5.03 -34.91 5.95
C PRO A 296 4.42 -34.57 4.58
N ILE A 297 4.08 -33.30 4.33
CA ILE A 297 3.41 -32.86 3.08
C ILE A 297 4.31 -32.02 2.17
N ALA A 298 5.49 -31.62 2.64
CA ALA A 298 6.30 -30.60 1.99
C ALA A 298 6.69 -30.95 0.55
N ASP A 299 7.13 -32.18 0.30
CA ASP A 299 7.59 -32.58 -1.04
C ASP A 299 6.43 -32.61 -2.04
N ALA A 300 5.27 -33.12 -1.61
CA ALA A 300 4.05 -33.12 -2.42
C ALA A 300 3.54 -31.69 -2.70
N LEU A 301 3.65 -30.78 -1.71
CA LEU A 301 3.33 -29.37 -1.88
C LEU A 301 4.24 -28.72 -2.93
N VAL A 302 5.55 -28.93 -2.83
CA VAL A 302 6.55 -28.37 -3.75
C VAL A 302 6.31 -28.85 -5.18
N GLU A 303 6.06 -30.15 -5.37
CA GLU A 303 5.79 -30.71 -6.70
C GLU A 303 4.55 -30.10 -7.35
N ARG A 304 3.43 -30.04 -6.61
CA ARG A 304 2.16 -29.48 -7.10
C ARG A 304 2.27 -27.98 -7.34
N LEU A 305 2.95 -27.25 -6.45
CA LEU A 305 3.19 -25.82 -6.62
C LEU A 305 4.06 -25.54 -7.85
N ALA A 306 5.10 -26.34 -8.08
CA ALA A 306 5.93 -26.22 -9.29
C ALA A 306 5.12 -26.51 -10.56
N ALA A 307 4.24 -27.51 -10.55
CA ALA A 307 3.34 -27.79 -11.66
C ALA A 307 2.39 -26.61 -11.95
N LYS A 308 1.79 -26.02 -10.92
CA LYS A 308 0.95 -24.83 -11.05
C LYS A 308 1.73 -23.61 -11.53
N ALA A 309 2.88 -23.33 -10.93
CA ALA A 309 3.70 -22.16 -11.27
C ALA A 309 4.20 -22.20 -12.73
N ARG A 310 4.45 -23.39 -13.29
CA ARG A 310 4.80 -23.55 -14.72
C ARG A 310 3.72 -23.03 -15.68
N THR A 311 2.45 -22.94 -15.26
CA THR A 311 1.38 -22.38 -16.10
C THR A 311 1.31 -20.86 -16.05
N LEU A 312 2.03 -20.22 -15.13
CA LEU A 312 1.99 -18.76 -14.89
C LEU A 312 3.12 -18.05 -15.64
N VAL A 313 3.15 -18.22 -16.95
CA VAL A 313 4.22 -17.66 -17.80
C VAL A 313 4.17 -16.12 -17.81
N ALA A 314 5.30 -15.49 -17.50
CA ALA A 314 5.46 -14.04 -17.60
C ALA A 314 5.81 -13.60 -19.03
N GLY A 315 5.31 -12.44 -19.45
CA GLY A 315 5.60 -11.89 -20.78
C GLY A 315 4.93 -10.54 -21.02
N ASP A 316 4.71 -10.21 -22.29
CA ASP A 316 4.01 -8.98 -22.68
C ASP A 316 2.58 -8.97 -22.09
N PRO A 317 2.22 -8.01 -21.22
CA PRO A 317 0.90 -7.95 -20.61
C PRO A 317 -0.25 -7.81 -21.62
N LEU A 318 0.02 -7.37 -22.86
CA LEU A 318 -0.97 -7.25 -23.93
C LEU A 318 -1.10 -8.52 -24.80
N ALA A 319 -0.20 -9.49 -24.63
CA ALA A 319 -0.22 -10.76 -25.36
C ALA A 319 -1.00 -11.87 -24.64
N GLY A 320 -1.75 -11.55 -23.58
CA GLY A 320 -2.58 -12.49 -22.83
C GLY A 320 -1.81 -13.37 -21.84
N HIS A 321 -0.56 -13.02 -21.52
CA HIS A 321 0.19 -13.70 -20.47
C HIS A 321 -0.47 -13.51 -19.09
N PRO A 322 -0.53 -14.56 -18.25
CA PRO A 322 -1.09 -14.44 -16.90
C PRO A 322 -0.29 -13.49 -16.00
N LEU A 323 1.01 -13.34 -16.26
CA LEU A 323 1.90 -12.41 -15.57
C LEU A 323 2.51 -11.42 -16.58
N GLY A 324 2.65 -10.16 -16.17
CA GLY A 324 3.32 -9.11 -16.90
C GLY A 324 4.82 -9.08 -16.64
N THR A 325 5.39 -7.88 -16.54
CA THR A 325 6.82 -7.65 -16.33
C THR A 325 7.12 -7.06 -14.96
N MET A 326 8.37 -7.17 -14.52
CA MET A 326 8.87 -6.39 -13.38
C MET A 326 8.85 -4.90 -13.72
N VAL A 327 8.85 -4.03 -12.71
CA VAL A 327 8.82 -2.56 -12.92
C VAL A 327 9.97 -2.02 -13.76
N ASP A 328 11.11 -2.71 -13.75
CA ASP A 328 12.26 -2.49 -14.61
C ASP A 328 13.23 -3.69 -14.57
N ALA A 329 14.25 -3.65 -15.40
CA ALA A 329 15.27 -4.69 -15.48
C ALA A 329 16.18 -4.76 -14.24
N ALA A 330 16.36 -3.66 -13.51
CA ALA A 330 17.18 -3.64 -12.30
C ALA A 330 16.50 -4.39 -11.15
N ALA A 331 15.18 -4.26 -11.01
CA ALA A 331 14.36 -5.03 -10.08
C ALA A 331 14.43 -6.53 -10.38
N ALA A 332 14.31 -6.91 -11.66
CA ALA A 332 14.45 -8.30 -12.10
C ALA A 332 15.84 -8.87 -11.79
N ALA A 333 16.91 -8.12 -12.09
CA ALA A 333 18.29 -8.53 -11.82
C ALA A 333 18.58 -8.67 -10.31
N ARG A 334 18.07 -7.74 -9.49
CA ARG A 334 18.19 -7.81 -8.03
C ARG A 334 17.54 -9.08 -7.49
N ALA A 335 16.32 -9.38 -7.92
CA ALA A 335 15.59 -10.57 -7.49
C ALA A 335 16.30 -11.86 -7.93
N ALA A 336 16.79 -11.92 -9.16
CA ALA A 336 17.60 -13.05 -9.64
C ALA A 336 18.87 -13.25 -8.79
N SER A 337 19.51 -12.18 -8.32
CA SER A 337 20.67 -12.29 -7.43
C SER A 337 20.36 -12.96 -6.09
N LEU A 338 19.14 -12.82 -5.58
CA LEU A 338 18.70 -13.52 -4.36
C LEU A 338 18.48 -15.02 -4.59
N VAL A 339 17.97 -15.38 -5.77
CA VAL A 339 17.79 -16.78 -6.17
C VAL A 339 19.15 -17.45 -6.37
N GLU A 340 20.09 -16.77 -7.03
CA GLU A 340 21.45 -17.30 -7.23
C GLU A 340 22.23 -17.41 -5.92
N ASP A 341 22.09 -16.45 -5.01
CA ASP A 341 22.64 -16.54 -3.66
C ASP A 341 22.12 -17.78 -2.92
N ALA A 342 20.81 -18.02 -2.92
CA ALA A 342 20.23 -19.21 -2.29
C ALA A 342 20.75 -20.51 -2.93
N ARG A 343 20.84 -20.56 -4.27
CA ARG A 343 21.40 -21.70 -5.01
C ARG A 343 22.86 -21.97 -4.66
N ALA A 344 23.67 -20.92 -4.54
CA ALA A 344 25.08 -21.02 -4.17
C ALA A 344 25.27 -21.57 -2.74
N HIS A 345 24.28 -21.35 -1.85
CA HIS A 345 24.24 -21.87 -0.48
C HIS A 345 23.48 -23.20 -0.36
N GLY A 346 23.18 -23.88 -1.48
CA GLY A 346 22.65 -25.25 -1.49
C GLY A 346 21.13 -25.38 -1.60
N ALA A 347 20.40 -24.28 -1.83
CA ALA A 347 18.97 -24.37 -2.16
C ALA A 347 18.76 -25.07 -3.51
N GLN A 348 17.62 -25.75 -3.63
CA GLN A 348 17.17 -26.38 -4.87
C GLN A 348 16.20 -25.46 -5.62
N LEU A 349 16.11 -25.63 -6.94
CA LEU A 349 15.19 -24.86 -7.79
C LEU A 349 14.21 -25.79 -8.50
N PRO A 350 13.13 -26.26 -7.84
CA PRO A 350 12.04 -27.01 -8.47
C PRO A 350 11.45 -26.30 -9.69
N LEU A 351 11.54 -24.96 -9.71
CA LEU A 351 11.29 -24.12 -10.86
C LEU A 351 12.38 -23.05 -10.94
N GLY A 352 13.14 -23.06 -12.04
CA GLY A 352 14.28 -22.15 -12.25
C GLY A 352 13.88 -20.70 -12.51
N CYS A 353 14.85 -19.79 -12.40
CA CYS A 353 14.68 -18.35 -12.57
C CYS A 353 15.25 -17.89 -13.93
N ARG A 354 14.38 -17.65 -14.93
CA ARG A 354 14.79 -17.04 -16.22
C ARG A 354 14.43 -15.56 -16.24
N VAL A 355 15.41 -14.72 -16.59
CA VAL A 355 15.25 -13.26 -16.70
C VAL A 355 15.69 -12.77 -18.08
N GLU A 356 14.84 -11.98 -18.72
CA GLU A 356 15.06 -11.32 -20.01
C GLU A 356 14.60 -9.86 -19.91
N GLY A 357 15.54 -8.93 -19.72
CA GLY A 357 15.20 -7.52 -19.46
C GLY A 357 14.39 -7.38 -18.16
N ALA A 358 13.20 -6.79 -18.24
CA ALA A 358 12.27 -6.71 -17.11
C ALA A 358 11.37 -7.95 -16.95
N THR A 359 11.40 -8.91 -17.88
CA THR A 359 10.59 -10.12 -17.79
C THR A 359 11.30 -11.15 -16.93
N MET A 360 10.69 -11.55 -15.81
CA MET A 360 11.19 -12.60 -14.91
C MET A 360 10.14 -13.70 -14.78
N GLN A 361 10.53 -14.94 -15.11
CA GLN A 361 9.66 -16.11 -14.91
C GLN A 361 9.57 -16.47 -13.42
N PRO A 362 8.45 -17.08 -12.98
CA PRO A 362 8.31 -17.56 -11.61
C PRO A 362 9.45 -18.49 -11.19
N ALA A 363 9.92 -18.33 -9.95
CA ALA A 363 10.93 -19.18 -9.34
C ALA A 363 10.44 -19.75 -8.01
N ILE A 364 10.73 -21.02 -7.77
CA ILE A 364 10.51 -21.68 -6.48
C ILE A 364 11.87 -22.09 -5.96
N VAL A 365 12.20 -21.62 -4.76
CA VAL A 365 13.48 -21.88 -4.10
C VAL A 365 13.22 -22.77 -2.89
N ASP A 366 13.64 -24.03 -2.98
CA ASP A 366 13.39 -25.04 -1.96
C ASP A 366 14.62 -25.26 -1.05
N GLY A 367 14.38 -25.48 0.23
CA GLY A 367 15.42 -25.69 1.24
C GLY A 367 16.09 -24.39 1.69
N VAL A 368 15.34 -23.30 1.79
CA VAL A 368 15.90 -21.99 2.20
C VAL A 368 16.30 -22.00 3.67
N THR A 369 17.53 -21.60 3.95
CA THR A 369 18.10 -21.53 5.32
C THR A 369 18.43 -20.08 5.71
N ARG A 370 18.72 -19.85 6.99
CA ARG A 370 19.06 -18.52 7.54
C ARG A 370 20.31 -17.89 6.94
N ASP A 371 21.20 -18.68 6.35
CA ASP A 371 22.44 -18.20 5.72
C ASP A 371 22.19 -17.60 4.32
N MET A 372 21.00 -17.83 3.76
CA MET A 372 20.61 -17.32 2.44
C MET A 372 19.95 -15.96 2.56
N ARG A 373 20.32 -15.03 1.69
CA ARG A 373 19.73 -13.67 1.65
C ARG A 373 18.22 -13.71 1.48
N LEU A 374 17.72 -14.63 0.65
CA LEU A 374 16.29 -14.80 0.37
C LEU A 374 15.45 -15.14 1.63
N TYR A 375 16.06 -15.65 2.69
CA TYR A 375 15.40 -15.87 3.98
C TYR A 375 14.98 -14.55 4.65
N ARG A 376 15.81 -13.51 4.54
CA ARG A 376 15.65 -12.23 5.24
C ARG A 376 15.10 -11.13 4.34
N GLU A 377 15.64 -11.00 3.13
CA GLU A 377 15.35 -9.90 2.22
C GLU A 377 14.02 -10.10 1.48
N GLU A 378 13.17 -9.07 1.44
CA GLU A 378 11.99 -9.00 0.56
C GLU A 378 12.46 -9.06 -0.90
N SER A 379 11.93 -10.02 -1.68
CA SER A 379 12.32 -10.18 -3.09
C SER A 379 11.54 -9.19 -3.97
N PHE A 380 10.26 -8.97 -3.63
CA PHE A 380 9.32 -8.14 -4.37
C PHE A 380 9.27 -8.53 -5.86
N ALA A 381 9.20 -9.84 -6.11
CA ALA A 381 9.39 -10.48 -7.41
C ALA A 381 8.67 -11.85 -7.41
N PRO A 382 8.53 -12.55 -8.56
CA PRO A 382 7.79 -13.81 -8.61
C PRO A 382 8.64 -14.97 -8.09
N VAL A 383 9.08 -14.88 -6.83
CA VAL A 383 9.96 -15.82 -6.13
C VAL A 383 9.28 -16.23 -4.84
N VAL A 384 9.24 -17.54 -4.57
CA VAL A 384 8.77 -18.07 -3.27
C VAL A 384 9.81 -18.98 -2.65
N ALA A 385 10.11 -18.74 -1.36
CA ALA A 385 11.00 -19.55 -0.56
C ALA A 385 10.23 -20.65 0.18
N ILE A 386 10.71 -21.89 0.13
CA ILE A 386 10.11 -23.02 0.86
C ILE A 386 10.99 -23.40 2.05
N LEU A 387 10.36 -23.48 3.22
CA LEU A 387 10.91 -23.93 4.48
C LEU A 387 10.08 -25.12 5.00
N ARG A 388 10.71 -26.01 5.77
CA ARG A 388 10.05 -27.17 6.39
C ARG A 388 10.04 -27.03 7.90
N ALA A 389 8.93 -27.42 8.52
CA ALA A 389 8.76 -27.46 9.97
C ALA A 389 8.33 -28.86 10.42
N ASP A 390 8.83 -29.30 11.56
CA ASP A 390 8.52 -30.58 12.21
C ASP A 390 7.33 -30.49 13.18
N SER A 391 6.93 -29.27 13.55
CA SER A 391 5.77 -29.03 14.42
C SER A 391 5.15 -27.65 14.18
N ASP A 392 3.94 -27.45 14.70
CA ASP A 392 3.27 -26.15 14.72
C ASP A 392 4.11 -25.09 15.45
N ASP A 393 4.82 -25.49 16.51
CA ASP A 393 5.68 -24.60 17.29
C ASP A 393 6.87 -24.11 16.47
N GLU A 394 7.51 -25.01 15.73
CA GLU A 394 8.58 -24.64 14.81
C GLU A 394 8.07 -23.80 13.64
N ALA A 395 6.89 -24.13 13.10
CA ALA A 395 6.29 -23.36 12.01
C ALA A 395 6.02 -21.90 12.44
N VAL A 396 5.48 -21.70 13.64
CA VAL A 396 5.30 -20.37 14.25
C VAL A 396 6.64 -19.68 14.48
N ALA A 397 7.65 -20.40 14.99
CA ALA A 397 8.98 -19.82 15.23
C ALA A 397 9.62 -19.33 13.91
N LEU A 398 9.53 -20.11 12.83
CA LEU A 398 9.99 -19.72 11.50
C LEU A 398 9.20 -18.53 10.93
N ALA A 399 7.87 -18.50 11.15
CA ALA A 399 7.03 -17.40 10.71
C ALA A 399 7.45 -16.07 11.37
N ASN A 400 7.69 -16.11 12.68
CA ASN A 400 8.04 -14.96 13.51
C ASN A 400 9.51 -14.56 13.39
N ASP A 401 10.40 -15.43 12.92
CA ASP A 401 11.81 -15.14 12.58
C ASP A 401 11.93 -14.34 11.27
N SER A 402 11.22 -13.21 11.22
CA SER A 402 11.25 -12.20 10.18
C SER A 402 11.22 -10.83 10.84
N GLU A 403 11.94 -9.88 10.25
CA GLU A 403 11.83 -8.48 10.67
C GLU A 403 10.47 -7.87 10.31
N PHE A 404 9.77 -8.46 9.34
CA PHE A 404 8.49 -8.00 8.83
C PHE A 404 7.31 -8.66 9.54
N GLY A 405 6.14 -8.03 9.45
CA GLY A 405 4.91 -8.50 10.08
C GLY A 405 3.67 -7.89 9.42
N LEU A 406 3.59 -7.90 8.09
CA LEU A 406 2.44 -7.35 7.36
C LEU A 406 1.26 -8.33 7.32
N SER A 407 1.31 -9.31 6.41
CA SER A 407 0.29 -10.35 6.22
C SER A 407 0.88 -11.75 6.46
N ALA A 408 0.01 -12.72 6.75
CA ALA A 408 0.32 -14.12 6.92
C ALA A 408 -0.90 -14.98 6.58
N ALA A 409 -0.69 -16.29 6.40
CA ALA A 409 -1.80 -17.24 6.31
C ALA A 409 -1.49 -18.59 6.97
N VAL A 410 -2.53 -19.33 7.32
CA VAL A 410 -2.46 -20.69 7.88
C VAL A 410 -3.47 -21.58 7.17
N PHE A 411 -3.02 -22.73 6.67
CA PHE A 411 -3.85 -23.76 6.06
C PHE A 411 -3.93 -25.00 6.95
N SER A 412 -5.15 -25.42 7.29
CA SER A 412 -5.47 -26.62 8.08
C SER A 412 -6.96 -26.95 7.92
N ARG A 413 -7.32 -28.25 7.96
CA ARG A 413 -8.73 -28.66 8.00
C ARG A 413 -9.30 -28.50 9.41
N ASP A 414 -8.47 -28.57 10.44
CA ASP A 414 -8.83 -28.18 11.81
C ASP A 414 -8.72 -26.65 12.00
N VAL A 415 -9.87 -25.98 11.90
CA VAL A 415 -9.97 -24.52 12.08
C VAL A 415 -9.59 -24.09 13.50
N ALA A 416 -9.82 -24.91 14.52
CA ALA A 416 -9.46 -24.58 15.90
C ALA A 416 -7.93 -24.58 16.07
N ARG A 417 -7.26 -25.58 15.49
CA ARG A 417 -5.79 -25.63 15.41
C ARG A 417 -5.24 -24.46 14.60
N ALA A 418 -5.78 -24.18 13.41
CA ALA A 418 -5.35 -23.03 12.60
C ALA A 418 -5.50 -21.70 13.36
N MET A 419 -6.60 -21.52 14.10
CA MET A 419 -6.82 -20.32 14.92
C MET A 419 -5.81 -20.23 16.06
N ALA A 420 -5.45 -21.34 16.71
CA ALA A 420 -4.43 -21.38 17.74
C ALA A 420 -3.04 -21.00 17.20
N VAL A 421 -2.69 -21.48 16.00
CA VAL A 421 -1.47 -21.10 15.28
C VAL A 421 -1.50 -19.63 14.88
N ALA A 422 -2.57 -19.17 14.22
CA ALA A 422 -2.73 -17.81 13.74
C ALA A 422 -2.55 -16.75 14.84
N ARG A 423 -3.08 -17.00 16.04
CA ARG A 423 -2.94 -16.10 17.21
C ARG A 423 -1.50 -15.90 17.69
N ARG A 424 -0.59 -16.79 17.31
CA ARG A 424 0.82 -16.77 17.71
C ARG A 424 1.73 -16.15 16.64
N ILE A 425 1.21 -15.94 15.43
CA ILE A 425 1.95 -15.30 14.34
C ILE A 425 1.97 -13.79 14.59
N GLU A 426 3.15 -13.20 14.54
CA GLU A 426 3.37 -11.76 14.74
C GLU A 426 3.21 -11.00 13.41
N SER A 427 1.97 -10.87 12.94
CA SER A 427 1.59 -10.08 11.77
C SER A 427 0.40 -9.16 12.05
N GLY A 428 0.23 -8.12 11.24
CA GLY A 428 -0.94 -7.25 11.32
C GLY A 428 -2.20 -7.89 10.75
N ILE A 429 -2.03 -8.81 9.79
CA ILE A 429 -3.09 -9.52 9.07
C ILE A 429 -2.75 -11.02 9.07
N CYS A 430 -3.74 -11.88 9.31
CA CYS A 430 -3.60 -13.32 9.18
C CYS A 430 -4.88 -13.95 8.63
N HIS A 431 -4.75 -14.76 7.57
CA HIS A 431 -5.85 -15.43 6.91
C HIS A 431 -5.83 -16.94 7.19
N ILE A 432 -6.97 -17.52 7.58
CA ILE A 432 -7.10 -18.98 7.73
C ILE A 432 -7.74 -19.53 6.47
N ASN A 433 -7.09 -20.50 5.83
CA ASN A 433 -7.52 -21.14 4.58
C ASN A 433 -7.78 -20.12 3.44
N GLY A 434 -6.97 -19.07 3.37
CA GLY A 434 -6.98 -18.06 2.32
C GLY A 434 -5.57 -17.57 1.99
N PRO A 435 -5.37 -16.85 0.88
CA PRO A 435 -4.05 -16.34 0.49
C PRO A 435 -3.56 -15.24 1.42
N THR A 436 -2.25 -14.95 1.42
CA THR A 436 -1.70 -13.78 2.13
C THR A 436 -2.12 -12.44 1.49
N VAL A 437 -2.47 -12.48 0.20
CA VAL A 437 -2.91 -11.32 -0.58
C VAL A 437 -4.43 -11.23 -0.51
N HIS A 438 -4.94 -10.36 0.34
CA HIS A 438 -6.35 -10.04 0.43
C HIS A 438 -6.55 -8.61 0.98
N ASP A 439 -7.50 -7.88 0.42
CA ASP A 439 -7.73 -6.49 0.78
C ASP A 439 -9.18 -6.09 0.49
N GLU A 440 -9.79 -5.38 1.43
CA GLU A 440 -11.14 -4.85 1.34
C GLU A 440 -11.17 -3.47 2.02
N ALA A 441 -11.97 -2.54 1.51
CA ALA A 441 -11.93 -1.14 1.94
C ALA A 441 -12.20 -0.93 3.45
N GLN A 442 -13.00 -1.81 4.05
CA GLN A 442 -13.41 -1.76 5.45
C GLN A 442 -12.44 -2.45 6.42
N MET A 443 -11.46 -3.21 5.92
CA MET A 443 -10.54 -3.98 6.75
C MET A 443 -9.38 -3.11 7.28
N PRO A 444 -8.90 -3.34 8.52
CA PRO A 444 -7.83 -2.56 9.12
C PRO A 444 -6.45 -2.92 8.54
N PHE A 445 -6.14 -2.38 7.36
CA PHE A 445 -4.92 -2.73 6.63
C PHE A 445 -3.67 -2.09 7.25
N GLY A 446 -2.68 -2.93 7.58
CA GLY A 446 -1.34 -2.50 7.99
C GLY A 446 -0.62 -3.54 8.83
N GLY A 447 0.68 -3.36 9.03
CA GLY A 447 1.56 -4.36 9.64
C GLY A 447 2.02 -4.05 11.06
N THR A 448 2.94 -4.87 11.54
CA THR A 448 3.74 -4.66 12.76
C THR A 448 5.24 -4.79 12.40
N LYS A 449 6.12 -4.59 13.38
CA LYS A 449 7.59 -4.67 13.23
C LYS A 449 8.09 -3.73 12.11
N ALA A 450 8.96 -4.23 11.22
CA ALA A 450 9.54 -3.45 10.12
C ALA A 450 8.54 -3.16 8.98
N SER A 451 7.35 -3.76 9.01
CA SER A 451 6.24 -3.44 8.08
C SER A 451 5.50 -2.16 8.44
N GLY A 452 5.97 -1.42 9.46
CA GLY A 452 5.47 -0.10 9.82
C GLY A 452 4.43 -0.12 10.93
N TYR A 453 3.65 0.95 11.00
CA TYR A 453 2.68 1.21 12.06
C TYR A 453 1.56 2.16 11.60
N GLY A 454 0.46 2.14 12.34
CA GLY A 454 -0.80 2.75 11.94
C GLY A 454 -1.61 1.84 11.03
N ARG A 455 -2.87 2.20 10.76
CA ARG A 455 -3.78 1.39 9.95
C ARG A 455 -4.56 2.24 8.95
N PHE A 456 -4.54 1.81 7.70
CA PHE A 456 -5.55 2.21 6.73
C PHE A 456 -6.85 1.43 6.96
N GLY A 457 -7.90 1.80 6.22
CA GLY A 457 -9.17 1.10 6.21
C GLY A 457 -10.17 1.66 7.21
N SER A 458 -11.30 2.15 6.67
CA SER A 458 -12.52 2.54 7.37
C SER A 458 -12.29 3.09 8.79
N ARG A 459 -12.93 2.48 9.79
CA ARG A 459 -12.90 2.91 11.20
C ARG A 459 -11.51 2.96 11.81
N ALA A 460 -10.61 2.04 11.46
CA ALA A 460 -9.26 1.99 12.03
C ALA A 460 -8.45 3.24 11.65
N SER A 461 -8.64 3.74 10.43
CA SER A 461 -7.93 4.91 9.92
C SER A 461 -8.43 6.27 10.42
N ILE A 462 -9.59 6.33 11.09
CA ILE A 462 -10.14 7.60 11.60
C ILE A 462 -9.14 8.27 12.56
N ALA A 463 -8.49 7.49 13.44
CA ALA A 463 -7.49 8.02 14.37
C ALA A 463 -6.25 8.55 13.65
N GLU A 464 -5.90 7.98 12.50
CA GLU A 464 -4.75 8.39 11.69
C GLU A 464 -4.99 9.72 10.97
N PHE A 465 -6.25 10.17 10.82
CA PHE A 465 -6.59 11.41 10.10
C PHE A 465 -7.51 12.37 10.87
N THR A 466 -7.65 12.21 12.19
CA THR A 466 -8.34 13.17 13.08
C THR A 466 -7.57 13.45 14.37
N GLU A 467 -7.63 14.68 14.86
CA GLU A 467 -7.23 15.03 16.24
C GLU A 467 -8.37 14.70 17.20
N LEU A 468 -8.03 14.17 18.39
CA LEU A 468 -8.99 13.94 19.47
C LEU A 468 -8.91 15.08 20.48
N ARG A 469 -9.90 15.97 20.46
CA ARG A 469 -9.96 17.18 21.27
C ARG A 469 -10.84 16.98 22.50
N TRP A 470 -10.28 17.16 23.69
CA TRP A 470 -11.04 17.22 24.93
C TRP A 470 -11.63 18.62 25.15
N ILE A 471 -12.94 18.71 25.34
CA ILE A 471 -13.68 19.93 25.65
C ILE A 471 -14.53 19.69 26.89
N THR A 472 -14.54 20.65 27.81
CA THR A 472 -15.39 20.62 29.00
C THR A 472 -16.30 21.84 29.08
N VAL A 473 -17.52 21.65 29.59
CA VAL A 473 -18.45 22.73 29.92
C VAL A 473 -18.81 22.62 31.39
N GLN A 474 -18.36 23.60 32.18
CA GLN A 474 -18.72 23.75 33.58
C GLN A 474 -20.09 24.46 33.66
N THR A 475 -21.10 23.77 34.18
CA THR A 475 -22.49 24.26 34.27
C THR A 475 -22.87 24.79 35.65
N THR A 476 -22.00 24.59 36.65
CA THR A 476 -22.17 25.09 38.03
C THR A 476 -20.90 25.78 38.54
N PRO A 477 -20.97 26.71 39.51
CA PRO A 477 -19.77 27.29 40.11
C PRO A 477 -18.82 26.22 40.67
N ARG A 478 -17.52 26.40 40.46
CA ARG A 478 -16.46 25.50 40.92
C ARG A 478 -15.63 26.19 41.99
N HIS A 479 -15.27 25.43 43.03
CA HIS A 479 -14.29 25.89 44.01
C HIS A 479 -12.88 25.86 43.40
N TYR A 480 -12.17 26.98 43.50
CA TYR A 480 -10.76 27.09 43.16
C TYR A 480 -9.98 27.26 44.47
N PRO A 481 -8.89 26.52 44.69
CA PRO A 481 -8.24 26.45 46.00
C PRO A 481 -7.37 27.67 46.36
N ILE A 482 -7.44 28.77 45.60
CA ILE A 482 -6.60 29.98 45.79
C ILE A 482 -7.43 31.26 45.80
#